data_AF-A0A8C6IEI3-F1
#
_entry.id   AF-A0A8C6IEI3-F1
#
_cell.length_a   1.000
_cell.length_b   1.000
_cell.length_c   1.000
_cell.angle_alpha   90.00
_cell.angle_beta   90.00
_cell.angle_gamma   90.00
#
_symmetry.space_group_name_H-M   'P 1'
#
loop_
_entity.id
_entity.type
_entity.pdbx_description
1 polymer ?
#
loop_
_entity_poly.entity_id
_entity_poly.type
_entity_poly.pdbx_seq_one_letter_code
_entity_poly.pdbx_strand_id
1 'polypeptide(L)'
;MAAAGFYYTGVKLGVQCFCCSLILFSTRLRKLPIENHKKLRPECEFLLGKDVGNIGKYDIRVKSPEKMLRGGKARYHEEEARLESFEDWPFYAHGTSSRVLSAAGFVFTGKRDTVQCFSCGGCLGNWEEGDDPWKEHAKWFPKCEFLQSKKSPEEITQYVQSYEGFLHVTGEHFVNSWVRRELPMVSAYCNDSIFANEELRMDTFKDWPHESPGAVEALVKAGLFYTGKRDIVQCFSCGGCMEKWAEGDNPIEDHTKFFPNCVFLQTLKSSAEVIPALQSHCALPEAMETTSESNHDDAAAVHSTVVVKLIQNSPNLHVFHLKCNFLSNCESLMTALASCKKLREIEFSGRCFEAMTFVNILPNFVFLKILNLRDQQFPDKETSEKFAQALGSLRNLEELLVPTGDGIYQVAKLIVRQCLQLPCLRVLVFAETLDDDSVLEIAKGATRGGFQKLENLDLTLNHKITEEGYRNFFQVLDNLPNLKNLDISRHIPECVQIQAITVKALGQCVSRLPSLTRLGMLSWLLDEEDIKVINDVKERHPQSKRLTVHWRWVVPFSPVIQK
;
A
#
# COMPACT_ATOMS: atom_id res chain seq x y z
N MET A 1 -13.91 1.42 4.50
CA MET A 1 -14.14 2.88 4.53
C MET A 1 -14.98 3.33 3.34
N ALA A 2 -14.63 2.95 2.10
CA ALA A 2 -15.48 3.14 0.92
C ALA A 2 -16.93 2.66 1.16
N ALA A 3 -17.08 1.41 1.62
CA ALA A 3 -18.39 0.84 1.98
C ALA A 3 -19.04 1.43 3.27
N ALA A 4 -18.34 2.33 3.98
CA ALA A 4 -18.87 3.09 5.11
C ALA A 4 -19.22 4.54 4.69
N GLY A 5 -19.34 4.77 3.38
CA GLY A 5 -19.64 6.07 2.81
C GLY A 5 -18.49 7.08 2.89
N PHE A 6 -17.25 6.60 2.99
CA PHE A 6 -16.05 7.45 3.07
C PHE A 6 -15.08 7.18 1.91
N TYR A 7 -14.70 8.22 1.18
CA TYR A 7 -13.63 8.14 0.18
C TYR A 7 -12.34 8.79 0.68
N TYR A 8 -11.20 8.31 0.21
CA TYR A 8 -9.91 8.89 0.55
C TYR A 8 -9.72 10.21 -0.20
N THR A 9 -9.33 11.27 0.50
CA THR A 9 -9.26 12.62 -0.06
C THR A 9 -7.99 12.89 -0.86
N GLY A 10 -7.03 11.96 -0.87
CA GLY A 10 -5.70 12.19 -1.44
C GLY A 10 -4.76 13.01 -0.53
N VAL A 11 -5.22 13.43 0.66
CA VAL A 11 -4.45 14.28 1.58
C VAL A 11 -4.28 13.61 2.95
N LYS A 12 -3.03 13.31 3.33
CA LYS A 12 -2.66 12.65 4.60
C LYS A 12 -3.37 11.30 4.81
N LEU A 13 -3.99 11.08 5.97
CA LEU A 13 -4.89 9.94 6.28
C LEU A 13 -6.36 10.42 6.34
N GLY A 14 -6.67 11.45 5.54
CA GLY A 14 -7.99 12.07 5.49
C GLY A 14 -8.98 11.23 4.70
N VAL A 15 -10.16 11.00 5.28
CA VAL A 15 -11.30 10.38 4.60
C VAL A 15 -12.49 11.31 4.68
N GLN A 16 -13.23 11.44 3.58
CA GLN A 16 -14.38 12.33 3.47
C GLN A 16 -15.65 11.53 3.27
N CYS A 17 -16.69 11.85 4.03
CA CYS A 17 -18.01 11.27 3.79
C CYS A 17 -18.55 11.77 2.46
N PHE A 18 -19.00 10.88 1.59
CA PHE A 18 -19.56 11.27 0.30
C PHE A 18 -20.91 12.01 0.44
N CYS A 19 -21.70 11.65 1.46
CA CYS A 19 -23.05 12.17 1.63
C CYS A 19 -23.08 13.56 2.29
N CYS A 20 -22.31 13.78 3.37
CA CYS A 20 -22.32 15.04 4.11
C CYS A 20 -21.02 15.87 3.98
N SER A 21 -20.08 15.42 3.15
CA SER A 21 -18.76 16.05 2.96
C SER A 21 -17.90 16.20 4.23
N LEU A 22 -18.23 15.50 5.32
CA LEU A 22 -17.46 15.53 6.56
C LEU A 22 -16.08 14.89 6.34
N ILE A 23 -15.02 15.67 6.53
CA ILE A 23 -13.63 15.20 6.44
C ILE A 23 -13.13 14.80 7.83
N LEU A 24 -12.61 13.58 7.94
CA LEU A 24 -12.07 13.00 9.15
C LEU A 24 -10.63 12.57 8.92
N PHE A 25 -9.73 13.01 9.79
CA PHE A 25 -8.34 12.59 9.75
C PHE A 25 -8.15 11.42 10.70
N SER A 26 -7.85 10.24 10.17
CA SER A 26 -7.52 9.09 11.01
C SER A 26 -6.08 9.20 11.49
N THR A 27 -5.89 9.34 12.81
CA THR A 27 -4.55 9.34 13.42
C THR A 27 -4.21 8.01 14.09
N ARG A 28 -5.16 7.07 14.18
CA ARG A 28 -4.99 5.76 14.87
C ARG A 28 -5.92 4.70 14.29
N LEU A 29 -5.38 3.50 14.03
CA LEU A 29 -6.10 2.29 13.58
C LEU A 29 -7.27 1.84 14.49
N ARG A 30 -7.34 2.33 15.73
CA ARG A 30 -8.29 1.88 16.76
C ARG A 30 -9.66 2.56 16.74
N LYS A 31 -9.87 3.65 16.01
CA LYS A 31 -11.17 4.34 15.92
C LYS A 31 -11.60 4.47 14.47
N LEU A 32 -12.71 3.82 14.11
CA LEU A 32 -13.25 3.88 12.77
C LEU A 32 -13.82 5.29 12.51
N PRO A 33 -13.55 5.92 11.35
CA PRO A 33 -14.10 7.24 11.02
C PRO A 33 -15.63 7.33 11.13
N ILE A 34 -16.35 6.22 10.97
CA ILE A 34 -17.80 6.17 11.18
C ILE A 34 -18.24 6.53 12.61
N GLU A 35 -17.41 6.28 13.63
CA GLU A 35 -17.72 6.65 15.02
C GLU A 35 -17.66 8.18 15.22
N ASN A 36 -16.67 8.83 14.60
CA ASN A 36 -16.57 10.28 14.60
C ASN A 36 -17.64 10.92 13.72
N HIS A 37 -18.02 10.25 12.62
CA HIS A 37 -19.12 10.66 11.77
C HIS A 37 -20.44 10.76 12.54
N LYS A 38 -20.80 9.71 13.28
CA LYS A 38 -22.01 9.67 14.11
C LYS A 38 -22.06 10.77 15.17
N LYS A 39 -20.91 11.25 15.63
CA LYS A 39 -20.83 12.35 16.61
C LYS A 39 -20.92 13.72 15.98
N LEU A 40 -20.32 13.91 14.80
CA LEU A 40 -20.13 15.23 14.20
C LEU A 40 -21.23 15.59 13.19
N ARG A 41 -21.88 14.60 12.55
CA ARG A 41 -22.97 14.78 11.59
C ARG A 41 -24.01 13.65 11.72
N PRO A 42 -24.68 13.47 12.88
CA PRO A 42 -25.64 12.37 13.07
C PRO A 42 -26.84 12.42 12.11
N GLU A 43 -27.12 13.57 11.50
CA GLU A 43 -28.21 13.82 10.56
C GLU A 43 -27.88 13.41 9.11
N CYS A 44 -26.65 12.96 8.86
CA CYS A 44 -26.21 12.52 7.55
C CYS A 44 -27.11 11.40 7.02
N GLU A 45 -27.67 11.56 5.82
CA GLU A 45 -28.63 10.61 5.24
C GLU A 45 -28.05 9.20 5.10
N PHE A 46 -26.73 9.11 4.84
CA PHE A 46 -25.98 7.85 4.91
C PHE A 46 -26.02 7.19 6.29
N LEU A 47 -25.84 7.96 7.38
CA LEU A 47 -25.90 7.42 8.74
C LEU A 47 -27.30 7.04 9.18
N LEU A 48 -28.31 7.69 8.62
CA LEU A 48 -29.72 7.38 8.83
C LEU A 48 -30.16 6.12 8.06
N GLY A 49 -29.25 5.48 7.32
CA GLY A 49 -29.52 4.25 6.56
C GLY A 49 -30.43 4.49 5.36
N LYS A 50 -30.58 5.75 4.91
CA LYS A 50 -31.24 6.02 3.63
C LYS A 50 -30.34 5.48 2.51
N ASP A 51 -30.95 4.94 1.47
CA ASP A 51 -30.21 4.59 0.27
C ASP A 51 -29.70 5.87 -0.39
N VAL A 52 -28.43 6.15 -0.14
CA VAL A 52 -27.66 7.24 -0.72
C VAL A 52 -26.65 6.70 -1.74
N GLY A 53 -26.76 5.42 -2.10
CA GLY A 53 -25.89 4.67 -3.00
C GLY A 53 -24.53 4.28 -2.39
N ASN A 54 -24.13 3.01 -2.53
CA ASN A 54 -22.76 2.58 -2.28
C ASN A 54 -21.92 2.91 -3.51
N ILE A 55 -20.95 3.82 -3.38
CA ILE A 55 -20.08 4.24 -4.48
C ILE A 55 -18.94 3.22 -4.64
N GLY A 56 -18.93 2.46 -5.73
CA GLY A 56 -17.76 1.71 -6.17
C GLY A 56 -16.59 2.62 -6.53
N LYS A 57 -15.36 2.13 -6.43
CA LYS A 57 -14.13 2.86 -6.86
C LYS A 57 -14.24 3.38 -8.32
N TYR A 58 -15.07 2.72 -9.13
CA TYR A 58 -15.31 3.02 -10.54
C TYR A 58 -16.48 3.99 -10.77
N ASP A 59 -17.40 4.13 -9.80
CA ASP A 59 -18.55 5.05 -9.86
C ASP A 59 -18.18 6.52 -9.61
N ILE A 60 -16.97 6.79 -9.08
CA ILE A 60 -16.46 8.16 -8.92
C ILE A 60 -15.89 8.64 -10.26
N ARG A 61 -16.78 9.21 -11.07
CA ARG A 61 -16.45 9.84 -12.35
C ARG A 61 -15.67 11.14 -12.17
N VAL A 62 -15.95 11.90 -11.12
CA VAL A 62 -15.30 13.21 -10.86
C VAL A 62 -13.82 13.03 -10.50
N LYS A 63 -12.93 13.66 -11.27
CA LYS A 63 -11.47 13.62 -11.08
C LYS A 63 -10.94 14.95 -10.53
N SER A 64 -9.70 14.91 -10.02
CA SER A 64 -9.00 16.12 -9.57
C SER A 64 -8.71 17.06 -10.74
N PRO A 65 -8.95 18.38 -10.60
CA PRO A 65 -8.66 19.35 -11.64
C PRO A 65 -7.16 19.48 -11.91
N GLU A 66 -6.78 19.53 -13.19
CA GLU A 66 -5.39 19.82 -13.56
C GLU A 66 -5.09 21.31 -13.34
N LYS A 67 -3.87 21.61 -12.87
CA LYS A 67 -3.45 22.99 -12.56
C LYS A 67 -3.40 23.88 -13.81
N MET A 68 -3.09 23.31 -14.98
CA MET A 68 -2.93 24.02 -16.26
C MET A 68 -3.36 23.10 -17.41
N LEU A 69 -4.40 23.46 -18.16
CA LEU A 69 -4.69 22.84 -19.46
C LEU A 69 -3.57 23.22 -20.44
N ARG A 70 -3.09 22.26 -21.24
CA ARG A 70 -1.97 22.44 -22.16
C ARG A 70 -2.30 23.54 -23.19
N GLY A 71 -1.68 24.71 -23.12
CA GLY A 71 -1.98 25.84 -24.01
C GLY A 71 -3.00 26.87 -23.50
N GLY A 72 -3.43 26.77 -22.23
CA GLY A 72 -4.25 27.78 -21.57
C GLY A 72 -5.76 27.70 -21.87
N LYS A 73 -6.61 28.12 -20.93
CA LYS A 73 -8.09 28.04 -21.05
C LYS A 73 -8.65 28.72 -22.31
N ALA A 74 -8.01 29.81 -22.76
CA ALA A 74 -8.48 30.61 -23.87
C ALA A 74 -8.46 29.87 -25.22
N ARG A 75 -7.49 28.95 -25.43
CA ARG A 75 -7.38 28.16 -26.67
C ARG A 75 -8.57 27.23 -26.87
N TYR A 76 -9.13 26.71 -25.77
CA TYR A 76 -10.16 25.68 -25.81
C TYR A 76 -11.58 26.21 -25.93
N HIS A 77 -11.76 27.50 -26.22
CA HIS A 77 -13.06 28.04 -26.66
C HIS A 77 -13.47 27.46 -28.01
N GLU A 78 -12.52 27.19 -28.90
CA GLU A 78 -12.73 26.55 -30.20
C GLU A 78 -12.88 25.03 -30.04
N GLU A 79 -13.88 24.44 -30.70
CA GLU A 79 -14.15 23.00 -30.59
C GLU A 79 -13.08 22.15 -31.25
N GLU A 80 -12.55 22.61 -32.36
CA GLU A 80 -11.48 21.97 -33.11
C GLU A 80 -10.22 21.82 -32.24
N ALA A 81 -9.86 22.85 -31.47
CA ALA A 81 -8.75 22.77 -30.52
C ALA A 81 -9.01 21.77 -29.37
N ARG A 82 -10.27 21.58 -28.96
CA ARG A 82 -10.63 20.52 -28.01
C ARG A 82 -10.51 19.15 -28.64
N LEU A 83 -10.95 18.99 -29.89
CA LEU A 83 -10.85 17.73 -30.62
C LEU A 83 -9.40 17.31 -30.85
N GLU A 84 -8.53 18.26 -31.21
CA GLU A 84 -7.08 18.04 -31.33
C GLU A 84 -6.48 17.46 -30.05
N SER A 85 -7.01 17.81 -28.87
CA SER A 85 -6.48 17.27 -27.61
C SER A 85 -6.63 15.76 -27.49
N PHE A 86 -7.57 15.14 -28.22
CA PHE A 86 -7.85 13.70 -28.17
C PHE A 86 -6.99 12.85 -29.12
N GLU A 87 -5.90 13.40 -29.70
CA GLU A 87 -4.98 12.67 -30.58
C GLU A 87 -4.41 11.38 -29.94
N ASP A 88 -4.23 11.39 -28.61
CA ASP A 88 -3.78 10.25 -27.81
C ASP A 88 -4.85 9.71 -26.84
N TRP A 89 -6.14 9.82 -27.21
CA TRP A 89 -7.23 9.26 -26.41
C TRP A 89 -7.06 7.73 -26.27
N PRO A 90 -7.13 7.16 -25.05
CA PRO A 90 -6.81 5.75 -24.83
C PRO A 90 -7.78 4.80 -25.52
N PHE A 91 -7.25 3.73 -26.11
CA PHE A 91 -8.03 2.76 -26.90
C PHE A 91 -9.21 2.15 -26.11
N TYR A 92 -9.04 1.89 -24.82
CA TYR A 92 -10.10 1.32 -23.97
C TYR A 92 -11.28 2.27 -23.74
N ALA A 93 -11.11 3.57 -24.03
CA ALA A 93 -12.17 4.57 -23.93
C ALA A 93 -12.69 5.02 -25.31
N HIS A 94 -12.28 4.37 -26.41
CA HIS A 94 -12.75 4.69 -27.76
C HIS A 94 -14.24 4.42 -27.98
N GLY A 95 -14.86 3.62 -27.09
CA GLY A 95 -16.32 3.47 -27.03
C GLY A 95 -17.07 4.79 -26.77
N THR A 96 -16.39 5.81 -26.23
CA THR A 96 -16.89 7.18 -26.14
C THR A 96 -16.25 8.07 -27.20
N SER A 97 -17.08 8.68 -28.05
CA SER A 97 -16.60 9.51 -29.18
C SER A 97 -15.88 10.79 -28.71
N SER A 98 -14.63 10.98 -29.13
CA SER A 98 -13.85 12.21 -28.90
C SER A 98 -14.51 13.46 -29.47
N ARG A 99 -15.25 13.33 -30.58
CA ARG A 99 -16.04 14.42 -31.16
C ARG A 99 -17.18 14.83 -30.24
N VAL A 100 -17.88 13.86 -29.63
CA VAL A 100 -18.99 14.15 -28.71
C VAL A 100 -18.46 14.72 -27.38
N LEU A 101 -17.34 14.22 -26.87
CA LEU A 101 -16.64 14.78 -25.70
C LEU A 101 -16.24 16.24 -25.94
N SER A 102 -15.64 16.53 -27.09
CA SER A 102 -15.22 17.88 -27.48
C SER A 102 -16.42 18.83 -27.66
N ALA A 103 -17.50 18.36 -28.28
CA ALA A 103 -18.75 19.10 -28.41
C ALA A 103 -19.36 19.43 -27.04
N ALA A 104 -19.31 18.50 -26.08
CA ALA A 104 -19.75 18.68 -24.69
C ALA A 104 -18.84 19.61 -23.86
N GLY A 105 -17.79 20.16 -24.47
CA GLY A 105 -16.90 21.15 -23.85
C GLY A 105 -15.72 20.53 -23.09
N PHE A 106 -15.44 19.25 -23.29
CA PHE A 106 -14.34 18.56 -22.64
C PHE A 106 -13.05 18.61 -23.45
N VAL A 107 -11.93 18.66 -22.74
CA VAL A 107 -10.56 18.62 -23.25
C VAL A 107 -9.88 17.41 -22.65
N PHE A 108 -9.17 16.62 -23.45
CA PHE A 108 -8.38 15.52 -22.91
C PHE A 108 -7.20 16.06 -22.10
N THR A 109 -7.02 15.56 -20.88
CA THR A 109 -5.94 16.02 -19.99
C THR A 109 -4.60 15.34 -20.29
N GLY A 110 -4.57 14.33 -21.18
CA GLY A 110 -3.37 13.54 -21.45
C GLY A 110 -3.07 12.48 -20.38
N LYS A 111 -4.02 12.20 -19.46
CA LYS A 111 -3.85 11.21 -18.39
C LYS A 111 -5.06 10.29 -18.33
N ARG A 112 -4.80 8.98 -18.45
CA ARG A 112 -5.85 7.94 -18.49
C ARG A 112 -6.94 8.34 -19.50
N ASP A 113 -8.20 8.17 -19.15
CA ASP A 113 -9.39 8.64 -19.86
C ASP A 113 -9.96 9.93 -19.21
N THR A 114 -9.10 10.74 -18.59
CA THR A 114 -9.57 11.93 -17.88
C THR A 114 -9.76 13.10 -18.84
N VAL A 115 -10.93 13.72 -18.76
CA VAL A 115 -11.27 14.92 -19.51
C VAL A 115 -11.63 16.06 -18.57
N GLN A 116 -11.38 17.29 -18.98
CA GLN A 116 -11.66 18.49 -18.20
C GLN A 116 -12.46 19.50 -19.03
N CYS A 117 -13.55 20.03 -18.45
CA CYS A 117 -14.32 21.06 -19.11
C CYS A 117 -13.55 22.38 -19.14
N PHE A 118 -13.44 23.02 -20.32
CA PHE A 118 -12.72 24.28 -20.47
C PHE A 118 -13.35 25.44 -19.68
N SER A 119 -14.69 25.43 -19.54
CA SER A 119 -15.46 26.48 -18.88
C SER A 119 -15.49 26.30 -17.36
N CYS A 120 -16.19 25.29 -16.85
CA CYS A 120 -16.33 25.08 -15.40
C CYS A 120 -15.08 24.49 -14.73
N GLY A 121 -14.15 23.93 -15.50
CA GLY A 121 -12.95 23.26 -14.98
C GLY A 121 -13.21 21.90 -14.34
N GLY A 122 -14.45 21.39 -14.41
CA GLY A 122 -14.82 20.08 -13.88
C GLY A 122 -14.15 18.95 -14.66
N CYS A 123 -13.61 17.96 -13.95
CA CYS A 123 -12.94 16.81 -14.56
C CYS A 123 -13.72 15.52 -14.38
N LEU A 124 -13.81 14.72 -15.42
CA LEU A 124 -14.46 13.41 -15.45
C LEU A 124 -13.53 12.34 -16.01
N GLY A 125 -13.73 11.08 -15.64
CA GLY A 125 -13.04 9.91 -16.19
C GLY A 125 -13.73 8.61 -15.75
N ASN A 126 -13.14 7.44 -16.07
CA ASN A 126 -13.82 6.14 -16.08
C ASN A 126 -14.98 6.11 -17.09
N TRP A 127 -14.71 6.44 -18.35
CA TRP A 127 -15.68 6.42 -19.43
C TRP A 127 -15.92 4.99 -19.92
N GLU A 128 -17.19 4.64 -20.09
CA GLU A 128 -17.66 3.34 -20.56
C GLU A 128 -18.29 3.45 -21.95
N GLU A 129 -18.41 2.32 -22.64
CA GLU A 129 -19.09 2.26 -23.92
C GLU A 129 -20.59 2.54 -23.74
N GLY A 130 -21.11 3.55 -24.45
CA GLY A 130 -22.50 4.00 -24.35
C GLY A 130 -22.74 5.21 -23.44
N ASP A 131 -21.71 5.70 -22.74
CA ASP A 131 -21.80 6.96 -22.00
C ASP A 131 -22.11 8.15 -22.91
N ASP A 132 -22.98 9.04 -22.43
CA ASP A 132 -23.29 10.31 -23.12
C ASP A 132 -22.58 11.48 -22.40
N PRO A 133 -21.57 12.10 -23.03
CA PRO A 133 -20.84 13.23 -22.46
C PRO A 133 -21.71 14.41 -22.01
N TRP A 134 -22.82 14.69 -22.68
CA TRP A 134 -23.73 15.76 -22.29
C TRP A 134 -24.51 15.41 -21.04
N LYS A 135 -24.96 14.15 -20.91
CA LYS A 135 -25.63 13.67 -19.70
C LYS A 135 -24.67 13.67 -18.51
N GLU A 136 -23.44 13.20 -18.69
CA GLU A 136 -22.42 13.21 -17.64
C GLU A 136 -22.05 14.64 -17.22
N HIS A 137 -21.90 15.56 -18.17
CA HIS A 137 -21.66 16.98 -17.86
C HIS A 137 -22.83 17.58 -17.06
N ALA A 138 -24.07 17.33 -17.49
CA ALA A 138 -25.27 17.79 -16.79
C ALA A 138 -25.41 17.20 -15.39
N LYS A 139 -25.09 15.92 -15.23
CA LYS A 139 -25.13 15.22 -13.95
C LYS A 139 -24.16 15.83 -12.94
N TRP A 140 -22.89 15.97 -13.33
CA TRP A 140 -21.83 16.32 -12.39
C TRP A 140 -21.61 17.83 -12.26
N PHE A 141 -21.84 18.62 -13.30
CA PHE A 141 -21.62 20.08 -13.28
C PHE A 141 -22.80 20.85 -13.88
N PRO A 142 -24.03 20.73 -13.32
CA PRO A 142 -25.25 21.36 -13.87
C PRO A 142 -25.22 22.89 -13.89
N LYS A 143 -24.32 23.51 -13.11
CA LYS A 143 -24.12 24.98 -13.04
C LYS A 143 -23.04 25.49 -14.01
N CYS A 144 -22.51 24.64 -14.89
CA CYS A 144 -21.52 25.06 -15.88
C CYS A 144 -22.14 26.05 -16.88
N GLU A 145 -21.52 27.23 -17.03
CA GLU A 145 -22.01 28.28 -17.94
C GLU A 145 -22.07 27.79 -19.41
N PHE A 146 -21.05 27.04 -19.86
CA PHE A 146 -21.06 26.46 -21.21
C PHE A 146 -22.20 25.47 -21.42
N LEU A 147 -22.44 24.57 -20.46
CA LEU A 147 -23.55 23.62 -20.53
C LEU A 147 -24.89 24.36 -20.65
N GLN A 148 -25.12 25.36 -19.80
CA GLN A 148 -26.35 26.16 -19.78
C GLN A 148 -26.53 26.99 -21.05
N SER A 149 -25.43 27.34 -21.75
CA SER A 149 -25.51 27.99 -23.07
C SER A 149 -25.91 27.05 -24.21
N LYS A 150 -25.77 25.73 -24.04
CA LYS A 150 -25.97 24.72 -25.09
C LYS A 150 -27.19 23.84 -24.86
N LYS A 151 -27.69 23.75 -23.63
CA LYS A 151 -28.85 22.93 -23.23
C LYS A 151 -29.83 23.75 -22.42
N SER A 152 -31.12 23.57 -22.69
CA SER A 152 -32.19 24.19 -21.91
C SER A 152 -32.23 23.66 -20.48
N PRO A 153 -32.74 24.44 -19.51
CA PRO A 153 -32.94 23.96 -18.14
C PRO A 153 -33.77 22.67 -18.06
N GLU A 154 -34.75 22.51 -18.95
CA GLU A 154 -35.61 21.34 -19.05
C GLU A 154 -34.82 20.10 -19.53
N GLU A 155 -33.98 20.25 -20.56
CA GLU A 155 -33.09 19.16 -21.03
C GLU A 155 -32.06 18.76 -19.97
N ILE A 156 -31.45 19.73 -19.28
CA ILE A 156 -30.51 19.45 -18.18
C ILE A 156 -31.22 18.68 -17.06
N THR A 157 -32.42 19.10 -16.70
CA THR A 157 -33.24 18.41 -15.68
C THR A 157 -33.60 17.00 -16.13
N GLN A 158 -33.98 16.81 -17.39
CA GLN A 158 -34.28 15.49 -17.96
C GLN A 158 -33.04 14.59 -17.96
N TYR A 159 -31.86 15.10 -18.32
CA TYR A 159 -30.61 14.34 -18.27
C TYR A 159 -30.28 13.89 -16.85
N VAL A 160 -30.40 14.78 -15.87
CA VAL A 160 -30.18 14.47 -14.44
C VAL A 160 -31.17 13.42 -13.94
N GLN A 161 -32.44 13.48 -14.38
CA GLN A 161 -33.48 12.52 -14.00
C GLN A 161 -33.35 11.16 -14.71
N SER A 162 -32.79 11.14 -15.92
CA SER A 162 -32.55 9.91 -16.69
C SER A 162 -31.38 9.07 -16.19
N TYR A 163 -30.62 9.60 -15.24
CA TYR A 163 -29.47 8.93 -14.67
C TYR A 163 -29.91 7.92 -13.61
N GLU A 164 -29.67 6.63 -13.86
CA GLU A 164 -29.93 5.54 -12.90
C GLU A 164 -28.84 5.53 -11.81
N GLY A 165 -28.91 6.50 -10.89
CA GLY A 165 -27.99 6.64 -9.77
C GLY A 165 -28.02 8.01 -9.05
N PHE A 166 -27.54 8.06 -7.81
CA PHE A 166 -27.30 9.24 -6.95
C PHE A 166 -28.06 10.54 -7.32
N LEU A 167 -29.38 10.60 -7.18
CA LEU A 167 -30.12 11.86 -7.38
C LEU A 167 -29.58 12.93 -6.41
N HIS A 168 -29.35 14.16 -6.90
CA HIS A 168 -28.83 15.34 -6.16
C HIS A 168 -27.32 15.40 -5.84
N VAL A 169 -26.52 14.37 -6.14
CA VAL A 169 -25.05 14.44 -5.99
C VAL A 169 -24.43 15.06 -7.25
N THR A 170 -23.54 16.04 -7.04
CA THR A 170 -22.83 16.77 -8.10
C THR A 170 -21.33 16.89 -7.79
N GLY A 171 -20.53 17.28 -8.78
CA GLY A 171 -19.09 17.51 -8.67
C GLY A 171 -18.68 18.48 -7.57
N GLU A 172 -19.54 19.43 -7.18
CA GLU A 172 -19.30 20.37 -6.07
C GLU A 172 -19.00 19.65 -4.73
N HIS A 173 -19.57 18.46 -4.52
CA HIS A 173 -19.35 17.66 -3.31
C HIS A 173 -17.91 17.10 -3.23
N PHE A 174 -17.21 17.02 -4.37
CA PHE A 174 -15.87 16.48 -4.50
C PHE A 174 -14.78 17.56 -4.65
N VAL A 175 -15.15 18.80 -5.06
CA VAL A 175 -14.20 19.89 -5.37
C VAL A 175 -14.19 21.05 -4.36
N ASN A 176 -14.73 20.84 -3.15
CA ASN A 176 -14.87 21.87 -2.11
C ASN A 176 -13.57 22.62 -1.73
N SER A 177 -13.71 23.89 -1.33
CA SER A 177 -12.64 24.93 -1.27
C SER A 177 -11.39 24.61 -0.43
N TRP A 178 -11.45 23.65 0.48
CA TRP A 178 -10.29 23.20 1.25
C TRP A 178 -9.20 22.54 0.38
N VAL A 179 -9.57 21.91 -0.74
CA VAL A 179 -8.62 21.32 -1.70
C VAL A 179 -7.85 22.40 -2.48
N ARG A 180 -8.39 23.62 -2.58
CA ARG A 180 -7.76 24.73 -3.34
C ARG A 180 -6.64 25.46 -2.58
N ARG A 181 -6.58 25.41 -1.24
CA ARG A 181 -5.78 26.34 -0.44
C ARG A 181 -4.38 25.83 -0.01
N GLU A 182 -4.08 24.54 -0.14
CA GLU A 182 -2.83 23.91 0.36
C GLU A 182 -2.10 23.10 -0.73
N LEU A 183 -1.96 23.65 -1.94
CA LEU A 183 -1.19 23.00 -3.03
C LEU A 183 0.11 23.73 -3.44
N PRO A 184 1.08 23.95 -2.53
CA PRO A 184 2.49 23.81 -2.88
C PRO A 184 2.92 22.34 -2.69
N MET A 185 3.37 21.71 -3.77
CA MET A 185 4.05 20.39 -3.79
C MET A 185 3.18 19.15 -3.57
N VAL A 186 2.30 18.87 -4.53
CA VAL A 186 2.03 17.48 -4.96
C VAL A 186 2.50 17.40 -6.41
N SER A 187 3.80 17.14 -6.58
CA SER A 187 4.47 16.99 -7.88
C SER A 187 5.60 15.95 -7.82
N ALA A 188 5.48 14.95 -6.96
CA ALA A 188 6.33 13.76 -7.03
C ALA A 188 5.50 12.60 -6.47
N TYR A 189 5.46 11.49 -7.20
CA TYR A 189 4.69 10.26 -6.92
C TYR A 189 3.26 10.20 -7.48
N CYS A 190 3.16 10.19 -8.80
CA CYS A 190 2.15 9.39 -9.50
C CYS A 190 2.80 8.70 -10.72
N ASN A 191 3.62 7.68 -10.52
CA ASN A 191 3.85 6.66 -11.57
C ASN A 191 2.98 5.45 -11.25
N ASP A 192 1.66 5.65 -11.27
CA ASP A 192 0.65 4.59 -11.25
C ASP A 192 0.32 4.18 -12.70
N SER A 193 1.32 3.66 -13.41
CA SER A 193 1.06 2.99 -14.68
C SER A 193 0.50 1.61 -14.39
N ILE A 194 -0.70 1.31 -14.88
CA ILE A 194 -1.32 -0.03 -14.75
C ILE A 194 -0.44 -1.12 -15.38
N PHE A 195 0.40 -0.70 -16.33
CA PHE A 195 1.43 -1.50 -16.98
C PHE A 195 2.61 -1.81 -16.06
N ALA A 196 2.59 -1.50 -14.76
CA ALA A 196 3.48 -2.13 -13.81
C ALA A 196 3.18 -3.63 -13.66
N ASN A 197 1.92 -4.03 -13.86
CA ASN A 197 1.52 -5.44 -13.96
C ASN A 197 1.96 -6.02 -15.32
N GLU A 198 2.71 -7.11 -15.28
CA GLU A 198 3.31 -7.75 -16.46
C GLU A 198 2.29 -8.41 -17.40
N GLU A 199 1.25 -9.04 -16.85
CA GLU A 199 0.18 -9.68 -17.62
C GLU A 199 -0.61 -8.65 -18.43
N LEU A 200 -0.91 -7.49 -17.82
CA LEU A 200 -1.54 -6.37 -18.52
C LEU A 200 -0.63 -5.72 -19.57
N ARG A 201 0.69 -5.76 -19.40
CA ARG A 201 1.64 -5.34 -20.46
C ARG A 201 1.62 -6.32 -21.61
N MET A 202 1.66 -7.62 -21.32
CA MET A 202 1.63 -8.67 -22.35
C MET A 202 0.39 -8.55 -23.24
N ASP A 203 -0.76 -8.28 -22.63
CA ASP A 203 -2.02 -8.09 -23.35
C ASP A 203 -2.00 -6.96 -24.38
N THR A 204 -1.10 -5.97 -24.24
CA THR A 204 -1.01 -4.87 -25.21
C THR A 204 -0.45 -5.30 -26.56
N PHE A 205 0.28 -6.42 -26.64
CA PHE A 205 0.96 -6.87 -27.86
C PHE A 205 0.09 -7.73 -28.80
N LYS A 206 -1.23 -7.81 -28.56
CA LYS A 206 -2.18 -8.59 -29.38
C LYS A 206 -2.16 -8.19 -30.87
N ASP A 207 -1.96 -6.90 -31.14
CA ASP A 207 -1.92 -6.33 -32.50
C ASP A 207 -0.50 -5.87 -32.90
N TRP A 208 0.54 -6.49 -32.33
CA TRP A 208 1.94 -6.15 -32.62
C TRP A 208 2.32 -6.51 -34.07
N PRO A 209 2.98 -5.60 -34.83
CA PRO A 209 3.19 -5.80 -36.27
C PRO A 209 4.26 -6.84 -36.66
N HIS A 210 5.09 -7.32 -35.73
CA HIS A 210 6.10 -8.34 -36.01
C HIS A 210 5.69 -9.72 -35.50
N GLU A 211 5.71 -10.74 -36.37
CA GLU A 211 5.40 -12.13 -36.00
C GLU A 211 6.59 -12.81 -35.30
N SER A 212 6.81 -12.51 -34.02
CA SER A 212 7.78 -13.23 -33.18
C SER A 212 7.38 -13.21 -31.70
N PRO A 213 6.79 -14.29 -31.16
CA PRO A 213 6.39 -14.38 -29.76
C PRO A 213 7.54 -14.18 -28.76
N GLY A 214 8.75 -14.65 -29.12
CA GLY A 214 9.94 -14.48 -28.28
C GLY A 214 10.41 -13.04 -28.15
N ALA A 215 10.21 -12.22 -29.19
CA ALA A 215 10.54 -10.79 -29.15
C ALA A 215 9.57 -10.00 -28.25
N VAL A 216 8.28 -10.35 -28.28
CA VAL A 216 7.24 -9.74 -27.42
C VAL A 216 7.52 -10.01 -25.95
N GLU A 217 7.87 -11.25 -25.59
CA GLU A 217 8.19 -11.60 -24.20
C GLU A 217 9.42 -10.80 -23.68
N ALA A 218 10.44 -10.61 -24.52
CA ALA A 218 11.62 -9.82 -24.18
C ALA A 218 11.27 -8.32 -23.96
N LEU A 219 10.39 -7.74 -24.79
CA LEU A 219 9.91 -6.37 -24.62
C LEU A 219 9.12 -6.21 -23.30
N VAL A 220 8.25 -7.16 -22.98
CA VAL A 220 7.45 -7.16 -21.74
C VAL A 220 8.36 -7.28 -20.49
N LYS A 221 9.36 -8.17 -20.54
CA LYS A 221 10.37 -8.33 -19.47
C LYS A 221 11.27 -7.11 -19.32
N ALA A 222 11.52 -6.37 -20.39
CA ALA A 222 12.18 -5.07 -20.35
C ALA A 222 11.31 -3.93 -19.80
N GLY A 223 10.09 -4.24 -19.33
CA GLY A 223 9.16 -3.28 -18.73
C GLY A 223 8.45 -2.41 -19.77
N LEU A 224 8.33 -2.91 -21.01
CA LEU A 224 7.76 -2.18 -22.14
C LEU A 224 6.36 -2.73 -22.47
N PHE A 225 5.45 -1.84 -22.85
CA PHE A 225 4.13 -2.18 -23.37
C PHE A 225 3.93 -1.56 -24.76
N TYR A 226 3.17 -2.22 -25.62
CA TYR A 226 2.89 -1.71 -26.96
C TYR A 226 1.90 -0.54 -26.89
N THR A 227 2.21 0.53 -27.61
CA THR A 227 1.37 1.73 -27.65
C THR A 227 0.19 1.63 -28.63
N GLY A 228 0.13 0.57 -29.43
CA GLY A 228 -0.89 0.39 -30.47
C GLY A 228 -0.59 1.15 -31.78
N LYS A 229 0.53 1.88 -31.86
CA LYS A 229 0.94 2.66 -33.04
C LYS A 229 2.26 2.12 -33.58
N ARG A 230 2.28 1.70 -34.86
CA ARG A 230 3.47 1.16 -35.56
C ARG A 230 4.14 0.06 -34.73
N ASP A 231 5.44 0.14 -34.50
CA ASP A 231 6.20 -0.75 -33.61
C ASP A 231 6.68 0.02 -32.36
N ILE A 232 5.93 1.03 -31.92
CA ILE A 232 6.34 1.87 -30.79
C ILE A 232 5.96 1.21 -29.48
N VAL A 233 6.94 0.99 -28.62
CA VAL A 233 6.77 0.48 -27.25
C VAL A 233 7.16 1.54 -26.23
N GLN A 234 6.52 1.52 -25.06
CA GLN A 234 6.76 2.49 -24.01
C GLN A 234 7.03 1.82 -22.66
N CYS A 235 7.99 2.33 -21.89
CA CYS A 235 8.25 1.84 -20.55
C CYS A 235 7.20 2.33 -19.55
N PHE A 236 6.65 1.41 -18.75
CA PHE A 236 5.69 1.75 -17.70
C PHE A 236 6.28 2.63 -16.58
N SER A 237 7.60 2.54 -16.37
CA SER A 237 8.31 3.13 -15.23
C SER A 237 8.95 4.47 -15.57
N CYS A 238 9.74 4.55 -16.65
CA CYS A 238 10.36 5.83 -17.05
C CYS A 238 9.54 6.60 -18.08
N GLY A 239 8.52 5.97 -18.69
CA GLY A 239 7.72 6.57 -19.76
C GLY A 239 8.43 6.71 -21.10
N GLY A 240 9.67 6.22 -21.22
CA GLY A 240 10.47 6.29 -22.44
C GLY A 240 9.88 5.45 -23.57
N CYS A 241 9.83 6.01 -24.79
CA CYS A 241 9.32 5.35 -25.98
C CYS A 241 10.46 4.92 -26.91
N MET A 242 10.33 3.74 -27.52
CA MET A 242 11.29 3.16 -28.47
C MET A 242 10.54 2.58 -29.66
N GLU A 243 11.14 2.69 -30.85
CA GLU A 243 10.55 2.30 -32.14
C GLU A 243 11.66 1.87 -33.10
N LYS A 244 11.29 1.28 -34.24
CA LYS A 244 12.18 0.69 -35.27
C LYS A 244 12.90 -0.58 -34.82
N TRP A 245 12.15 -1.52 -34.25
CA TRP A 245 12.68 -2.81 -33.79
C TRP A 245 12.99 -3.74 -34.97
N ALA A 246 14.21 -4.27 -34.99
CA ALA A 246 14.68 -5.28 -35.93
C ALA A 246 14.81 -6.66 -35.25
N GLU A 247 14.83 -7.71 -36.07
CA GLU A 247 15.05 -9.07 -35.57
C GLU A 247 16.46 -9.20 -34.99
N GLY A 248 16.54 -9.52 -33.69
CA GLY A 248 17.79 -9.65 -32.95
C GLY A 248 18.13 -8.49 -32.01
N ASP A 249 17.34 -7.41 -32.01
CA ASP A 249 17.51 -6.31 -31.05
C ASP A 249 17.26 -6.78 -29.62
N ASN A 250 17.99 -6.19 -28.65
CA ASN A 250 17.85 -6.52 -27.23
C ASN A 250 17.12 -5.38 -26.50
N PRO A 251 15.84 -5.57 -26.12
CA PRO A 251 15.05 -4.53 -25.47
C PRO A 251 15.63 -3.98 -24.18
N ILE A 252 16.37 -4.77 -23.40
CA ILE A 252 16.97 -4.30 -22.13
C ILE A 252 18.19 -3.43 -22.42
N GLU A 253 19.00 -3.81 -23.40
CA GLU A 253 20.20 -3.05 -23.79
C GLU A 253 19.83 -1.74 -24.47
N ASP A 254 18.87 -1.76 -25.39
CA ASP A 254 18.39 -0.53 -26.03
C ASP A 254 17.69 0.39 -25.03
N HIS A 255 16.85 -0.17 -24.16
CA HIS A 255 16.22 0.59 -23.09
C HIS A 255 17.26 1.18 -22.12
N THR A 256 18.33 0.44 -21.81
CA THR A 256 19.48 0.94 -21.02
C THR A 256 20.20 2.08 -21.74
N LYS A 257 20.44 1.93 -23.04
CA LYS A 257 21.21 2.87 -23.85
C LYS A 257 20.48 4.19 -24.03
N PHE A 258 19.19 4.14 -24.34
CA PHE A 258 18.38 5.33 -24.59
C PHE A 258 17.80 5.94 -23.31
N PHE A 259 17.56 5.15 -22.26
CA PHE A 259 16.99 5.61 -20.99
C PHE A 259 17.77 5.06 -19.77
N PRO A 260 19.05 5.42 -19.60
CA PRO A 260 19.93 4.86 -18.55
C PRO A 260 19.48 5.16 -17.11
N ASN A 261 18.65 6.19 -16.93
CA ASN A 261 18.10 6.59 -15.63
C ASN A 261 16.75 5.92 -15.31
N CYS A 262 16.36 4.90 -16.07
CA CYS A 262 15.11 4.18 -15.82
C CYS A 262 15.17 3.39 -14.51
N VAL A 263 14.32 3.76 -13.55
CA VAL A 263 14.22 3.14 -12.21
C VAL A 263 13.95 1.64 -12.30
N PHE A 264 13.18 1.19 -13.28
CA PHE A 264 12.92 -0.23 -13.50
C PHE A 264 14.19 -1.00 -13.92
N LEU A 265 14.96 -0.47 -14.87
CA LEU A 265 16.21 -1.11 -15.32
C LEU A 265 17.31 -1.10 -14.26
N GLN A 266 17.42 -0.02 -13.50
CA GLN A 266 18.38 0.06 -12.38
C GLN A 266 18.11 -1.03 -11.34
N THR A 267 16.82 -1.28 -11.05
CA THR A 267 16.38 -2.38 -10.17
C THR A 267 16.70 -3.76 -10.75
N LEU A 268 16.55 -3.93 -12.07
CA LEU A 268 16.82 -5.19 -12.77
C LEU A 268 18.32 -5.54 -12.83
N LYS A 269 19.19 -4.53 -13.01
CA LYS A 269 20.64 -4.71 -13.00
C LYS A 269 21.19 -5.10 -11.63
N SER A 270 20.67 -4.48 -10.56
CA SER A 270 21.03 -4.85 -9.18
C SER A 270 20.67 -6.29 -8.81
N SER A 271 19.73 -6.93 -9.52
CA SER A 271 19.40 -8.35 -9.32
C SER A 271 20.26 -9.33 -10.14
N ALA A 272 21.00 -8.88 -11.16
CA ALA A 272 21.78 -9.76 -12.05
C ALA A 272 23.25 -9.95 -11.62
N GLU A 273 23.79 -9.09 -10.77
CA GLU A 273 25.19 -9.15 -10.30
C GLU A 273 25.45 -10.16 -9.16
N VAL A 274 24.45 -10.99 -8.83
CA VAL A 274 24.51 -11.97 -7.72
C VAL A 274 24.39 -13.39 -8.27
N ILE A 275 25.44 -13.94 -8.90
CA ILE A 275 25.90 -15.36 -8.96
C ILE A 275 27.18 -15.43 -9.86
N PRO A 276 28.30 -16.10 -9.46
CA PRO A 276 29.58 -16.05 -10.20
C PRO A 276 29.88 -17.23 -11.16
N ALA A 277 30.42 -16.85 -12.33
CA ALA A 277 31.41 -17.51 -13.23
C ALA A 277 31.13 -18.86 -13.94
N LEU A 278 31.07 -18.80 -15.28
CA LEU A 278 31.60 -19.69 -16.36
C LEU A 278 31.11 -19.05 -17.68
N GLN A 279 31.86 -18.65 -18.72
CA GLN A 279 33.21 -18.87 -19.29
C GLN A 279 33.59 -17.58 -20.07
N SER A 280 34.75 -16.95 -19.84
CA SER A 280 36.06 -17.10 -20.52
C SER A 280 36.32 -16.16 -21.72
N HIS A 281 37.42 -15.39 -21.58
CA HIS A 281 38.26 -14.69 -22.59
C HIS A 281 37.65 -13.44 -23.28
N CYS A 282 38.32 -12.30 -23.49
CA CYS A 282 39.76 -12.00 -23.63
C CYS A 282 40.06 -10.49 -23.37
N ALA A 283 41.26 -10.23 -22.82
CA ALA A 283 42.17 -9.08 -22.96
C ALA A 283 41.78 -7.61 -22.62
N LEU A 284 42.54 -7.06 -21.65
CA LEU A 284 42.91 -5.64 -21.40
C LEU A 284 43.82 -5.06 -22.54
N PRO A 285 44.24 -3.76 -22.60
CA PRO A 285 44.30 -2.74 -21.53
C PRO A 285 44.04 -1.23 -21.87
N GLU A 286 43.94 -0.44 -20.79
CA GLU A 286 44.56 0.89 -20.50
C GLU A 286 43.95 2.25 -20.95
N ALA A 287 43.68 3.06 -19.90
CA ALA A 287 44.06 4.47 -19.65
C ALA A 287 43.51 5.62 -20.53
N MET A 288 42.80 6.59 -19.93
CA MET A 288 43.38 7.86 -19.46
C MET A 288 42.30 8.79 -18.88
N GLU A 289 42.72 9.57 -17.89
CA GLU A 289 42.03 10.67 -17.22
C GLU A 289 41.50 11.73 -18.21
N THR A 290 40.42 12.43 -17.85
CA THR A 290 40.46 13.90 -17.75
C THR A 290 39.25 14.43 -16.98
N THR A 291 39.57 15.40 -16.15
CA THR A 291 38.72 16.25 -15.32
C THR A 291 37.75 17.09 -16.14
N SER A 292 36.53 17.28 -15.64
CA SER A 292 35.87 18.60 -15.67
C SER A 292 34.71 18.64 -14.68
N GLU A 293 34.85 19.51 -13.69
CA GLU A 293 33.77 20.00 -12.85
C GLU A 293 32.71 20.67 -13.73
N SER A 294 31.45 20.30 -13.54
CA SER A 294 30.35 21.22 -13.83
C SER A 294 29.26 21.05 -12.79
N ASN A 295 29.05 22.15 -12.06
CA ASN A 295 28.06 22.32 -11.02
C ASN A 295 26.65 22.23 -11.62
N HIS A 296 25.87 21.25 -11.18
CA HIS A 296 24.41 21.32 -11.21
C HIS A 296 23.85 20.83 -9.88
N ASP A 297 23.45 21.81 -9.07
CA ASP A 297 22.70 21.80 -7.81
C ASP A 297 22.08 20.46 -7.37
N ASP A 298 22.80 19.81 -6.46
CA ASP A 298 22.40 18.70 -5.60
C ASP A 298 21.35 19.15 -4.57
N ALA A 299 20.07 19.07 -4.90
CA ALA A 299 18.99 19.22 -3.91
C ALA A 299 18.72 17.91 -3.12
N ALA A 300 19.20 16.75 -3.62
CA ALA A 300 18.95 15.43 -3.02
C ALA A 300 20.01 15.01 -1.98
N ALA A 301 21.28 15.45 -2.14
CA ALA A 301 22.36 15.16 -1.19
C ALA A 301 22.21 15.88 0.17
N VAL A 302 21.35 16.91 0.23
CA VAL A 302 21.16 17.76 1.43
C VAL A 302 20.41 17.05 2.55
N HIS A 303 19.57 16.04 2.27
CA HIS A 303 18.69 15.45 3.29
C HIS A 303 19.38 14.49 4.27
N SER A 304 20.30 13.63 3.83
CA SER A 304 20.98 12.67 4.71
C SER A 304 21.98 13.36 5.66
N THR A 305 22.75 14.31 5.12
CA THR A 305 23.76 15.07 5.87
C THR A 305 23.15 15.87 7.02
N VAL A 306 21.94 16.43 6.85
CA VAL A 306 21.25 17.17 7.90
C VAL A 306 20.80 16.24 9.03
N VAL A 307 20.25 15.07 8.73
CA VAL A 307 19.82 14.10 9.76
C VAL A 307 21.02 13.57 10.54
N VAL A 308 22.11 13.23 9.86
CA VAL A 308 23.38 12.80 10.50
C VAL A 308 23.88 13.87 11.47
N LYS A 309 23.93 15.14 11.04
CA LYS A 309 24.35 16.26 11.89
C LYS A 309 23.42 16.47 13.08
N LEU A 310 22.11 16.31 12.91
CA LEU A 310 21.14 16.44 14.02
C LEU A 310 21.36 15.37 15.10
N ILE A 311 21.60 14.12 14.68
CA ILE A 311 21.86 13.01 15.60
C ILE A 311 23.18 13.24 16.36
N GLN A 312 24.24 13.61 15.64
CA GLN A 312 25.55 13.89 16.24
C GLN A 312 25.50 15.03 17.27
N ASN A 313 24.66 16.04 17.05
CA ASN A 313 24.47 17.17 17.97
C ASN A 313 23.44 16.88 19.09
N SER A 314 22.90 15.66 19.17
CA SER A 314 21.86 15.28 20.13
C SER A 314 22.32 14.14 21.06
N PRO A 315 23.26 14.39 22.01
CA PRO A 315 23.83 13.34 22.87
C PRO A 315 22.83 12.71 23.86
N ASN A 316 21.67 13.34 24.06
CA ASN A 316 20.57 12.84 24.90
C ASN A 316 19.34 12.40 24.08
N LEU A 317 19.55 11.94 22.84
CA LEU A 317 18.47 11.40 22.03
C LEU A 317 17.91 10.11 22.67
N HIS A 318 16.61 10.10 22.97
CA HIS A 318 15.91 8.96 23.57
C HIS A 318 14.96 8.25 22.61
N VAL A 319 14.45 8.96 21.60
CA VAL A 319 13.46 8.46 20.65
C VAL A 319 13.93 8.79 19.25
N PHE A 320 14.01 7.78 18.39
CA PHE A 320 14.38 7.93 17.00
C PHE A 320 13.37 7.20 16.11
N HIS A 321 12.47 7.98 15.49
CA HIS A 321 11.49 7.46 14.53
C HIS A 321 11.78 8.07 13.17
N LEU A 322 12.12 7.23 12.20
CA LEU A 322 12.37 7.67 10.83
C LEU A 322 11.32 7.08 9.90
N LYS A 323 10.54 7.97 9.29
CA LYS A 323 9.65 7.63 8.17
C LYS A 323 10.19 8.24 6.88
N CYS A 324 10.93 7.46 6.09
CA CYS A 324 11.59 8.00 4.89
C CYS A 324 11.71 6.95 3.77
N ASN A 325 11.34 7.36 2.56
CA ASN A 325 11.45 6.54 1.35
C ASN A 325 12.61 6.94 0.43
N PHE A 326 13.30 8.05 0.70
CA PHE A 326 14.17 8.73 -0.27
C PHE A 326 15.53 9.18 0.29
N LEU A 327 15.94 8.70 1.47
CA LEU A 327 17.25 9.06 2.00
C LEU A 327 18.35 8.32 1.23
N SER A 328 19.31 9.06 0.68
CA SER A 328 20.57 8.52 0.17
C SER A 328 21.59 8.33 1.29
N ASN A 329 22.52 7.37 1.18
CA ASN A 329 23.59 7.13 2.16
C ASN A 329 23.09 6.81 3.59
N CYS A 330 22.33 5.73 3.75
CA CYS A 330 21.84 5.27 5.05
C CYS A 330 22.97 4.70 5.95
N GLU A 331 24.17 4.41 5.42
CA GLU A 331 25.33 3.96 6.20
C GLU A 331 25.79 5.03 7.21
N SER A 332 25.97 6.27 6.75
CA SER A 332 26.38 7.39 7.62
C SER A 332 25.37 7.68 8.74
N LEU A 333 24.08 7.43 8.46
CA LEU A 333 23.01 7.50 9.45
C LEU A 333 23.18 6.45 10.55
N MET A 334 23.47 5.20 10.18
CA MET A 334 23.70 4.12 11.16
C MET A 334 24.93 4.40 12.02
N THR A 335 26.02 4.90 11.43
CA THR A 335 27.20 5.33 12.18
C THR A 335 26.88 6.44 13.20
N ALA A 336 26.07 7.42 12.82
CA ALA A 336 25.62 8.46 13.73
C ALA A 336 24.76 7.90 14.87
N LEU A 337 23.80 7.03 14.54
CA LEU A 337 22.93 6.37 15.53
C LEU A 337 23.72 5.52 16.53
N ALA A 338 24.79 4.85 16.10
CA ALA A 338 25.64 4.05 17.00
C ALA A 338 26.23 4.86 18.17
N SER A 339 26.35 6.18 18.02
CA SER A 339 26.81 7.08 19.08
C SER A 339 25.73 7.38 20.13
N CYS A 340 24.45 7.18 19.81
CA CYS A 340 23.31 7.49 20.67
C CYS A 340 22.96 6.34 21.64
N LYS A 341 23.85 6.09 22.61
CA LYS A 341 23.71 4.98 23.57
C LYS A 341 22.49 5.05 24.50
N LYS A 342 21.83 6.22 24.62
CA LYS A 342 20.67 6.44 25.51
C LYS A 342 19.31 6.23 24.83
N LEU A 343 19.29 5.76 23.59
CA LEU A 343 18.05 5.48 22.86
C LEU A 343 17.20 4.45 23.59
N ARG A 344 15.91 4.77 23.72
CA ARG A 344 14.85 3.96 24.31
C ARG A 344 13.86 3.47 23.27
N GLU A 345 13.68 4.20 22.18
CA GLU A 345 12.73 3.86 21.12
C GLU A 345 13.39 4.05 19.76
N ILE A 346 13.33 3.02 18.92
CA ILE A 346 13.79 3.03 17.54
C ILE A 346 12.66 2.51 16.66
N GLU A 347 12.25 3.30 15.68
CA GLU A 347 11.29 2.93 14.66
C GLU A 347 11.79 3.33 13.28
N PHE A 348 11.76 2.39 12.34
CA PHE A 348 11.99 2.64 10.93
C PHE A 348 10.75 2.29 10.12
N SER A 349 10.26 3.25 9.33
CA SER A 349 9.21 3.05 8.35
C SER A 349 9.62 3.64 6.99
N GLY A 350 9.31 2.92 5.91
CA GLY A 350 9.76 3.28 4.56
C GLY A 350 11.05 2.59 4.14
N ARG A 351 11.62 3.03 3.01
CA ARG A 351 12.69 2.32 2.28
C ARG A 351 14.14 2.70 2.62
N CYS A 352 14.40 3.78 3.38
CA CYS A 352 15.78 4.01 3.85
C CYS A 352 16.04 3.20 5.12
N PHE A 353 16.62 2.01 4.92
CA PHE A 353 17.08 1.15 5.99
C PHE A 353 18.16 0.20 5.46
N GLU A 354 19.31 0.18 6.13
CA GLU A 354 20.42 -0.72 5.81
C GLU A 354 20.48 -1.80 6.87
N ALA A 355 19.90 -2.96 6.57
CA ALA A 355 19.67 -4.01 7.54
C ALA A 355 20.96 -4.53 8.19
N MET A 356 21.98 -4.86 7.39
CA MET A 356 23.26 -5.36 7.90
C MET A 356 23.96 -4.35 8.81
N THR A 357 24.04 -3.08 8.40
CA THR A 357 24.68 -2.03 9.20
C THR A 357 23.92 -1.78 10.50
N PHE A 358 22.59 -1.80 10.45
CA PHE A 358 21.75 -1.64 11.63
C PHE A 358 21.91 -2.79 12.64
N VAL A 359 21.90 -4.05 12.19
CA VAL A 359 22.03 -5.20 13.11
C VAL A 359 23.39 -5.22 13.81
N ASN A 360 24.44 -4.73 13.15
CA ASN A 360 25.79 -4.64 13.74
C ASN A 360 25.86 -3.64 14.89
N ILE A 361 25.08 -2.54 14.83
CA ILE A 361 25.06 -1.52 15.87
C ILE A 361 23.99 -1.78 16.95
N LEU A 362 23.03 -2.66 16.67
CA LEU A 362 21.90 -2.96 17.56
C LEU A 362 22.31 -3.32 19.01
N PRO A 363 23.37 -4.13 19.25
CA PRO A 363 23.83 -4.44 20.61
C PRO A 363 24.24 -3.23 21.45
N ASN A 364 24.53 -2.08 20.83
CA ASN A 364 24.93 -0.85 21.54
C ASN A 364 23.76 -0.19 22.29
N PHE A 365 22.51 -0.52 21.95
CA PHE A 365 21.31 0.11 22.50
C PHE A 365 20.76 -0.65 23.72
N VAL A 366 21.58 -0.81 24.77
CA VAL A 366 21.22 -1.57 25.98
C VAL A 366 20.05 -0.98 26.79
N PHE A 367 19.69 0.29 26.54
CA PHE A 367 18.53 0.96 27.15
C PHE A 367 17.27 0.93 26.28
N LEU A 368 17.33 0.27 25.12
CA LEU A 368 16.22 0.17 24.19
C LEU A 368 15.06 -0.56 24.83
N LYS A 369 13.88 0.06 24.77
CA LYS A 369 12.60 -0.46 25.24
C LYS A 369 11.69 -0.82 24.08
N ILE A 370 11.71 -0.05 22.99
CA ILE A 370 10.86 -0.27 21.82
C ILE A 370 11.74 -0.39 20.58
N LEU A 371 11.60 -1.51 19.87
CA LEU A 371 12.18 -1.73 18.55
C LEU A 371 11.07 -2.06 17.57
N ASN A 372 10.75 -1.11 16.70
CA ASN A 372 9.73 -1.28 15.67
C ASN A 372 10.34 -1.34 14.27
N LEU A 373 10.37 -2.55 13.70
CA LEU A 373 10.86 -2.82 12.36
C LEU A 373 9.79 -3.46 11.46
N ARG A 374 8.50 -3.38 11.83
CA ARG A 374 7.40 -4.05 11.11
C ARG A 374 7.37 -3.72 9.62
N ASP A 375 7.72 -2.49 9.26
CA ASP A 375 7.70 -2.00 7.88
C ASP A 375 9.03 -2.24 7.13
N GLN A 376 9.97 -2.98 7.73
CA GLN A 376 11.29 -3.29 7.16
C GLN A 376 11.37 -4.74 6.69
N GLN A 377 12.22 -4.99 5.70
CA GLN A 377 12.43 -6.32 5.11
C GLN A 377 13.88 -6.75 5.19
N PHE A 378 14.13 -7.99 5.62
CA PHE A 378 15.45 -8.59 5.68
C PHE A 378 15.48 -9.77 4.71
N PRO A 379 16.13 -9.61 3.54
CA PRO A 379 16.03 -10.59 2.47
C PRO A 379 16.92 -11.82 2.71
N ASP A 380 18.08 -11.64 3.35
CA ASP A 380 19.09 -12.68 3.48
C ASP A 380 19.15 -13.31 4.88
N LYS A 381 19.57 -14.57 4.92
CA LYS A 381 19.68 -15.36 6.15
C LYS A 381 20.76 -14.84 7.08
N GLU A 382 21.90 -14.36 6.56
CA GLU A 382 23.04 -13.92 7.38
C GLU A 382 22.68 -12.71 8.24
N THR A 383 22.12 -11.66 7.62
CA THR A 383 21.64 -10.46 8.30
C THR A 383 20.59 -10.83 9.36
N SER A 384 19.71 -11.77 9.03
CA SER A 384 18.64 -12.23 9.92
C SER A 384 19.16 -13.04 11.12
N GLU A 385 20.19 -13.88 10.93
CA GLU A 385 20.87 -14.58 12.04
C GLU A 385 21.59 -13.59 12.96
N LYS A 386 22.29 -12.60 12.39
CA LYS A 386 22.93 -11.53 13.17
C LYS A 386 21.91 -10.71 13.95
N PHE A 387 20.77 -10.39 13.34
CA PHE A 387 19.65 -9.75 14.03
C PHE A 387 19.19 -10.58 15.23
N ALA A 388 18.94 -11.86 15.04
CA ALA A 388 18.53 -12.75 16.13
C ALA A 388 19.55 -12.78 17.27
N GLN A 389 20.85 -12.89 16.94
CA GLN A 389 21.93 -12.86 17.93
C GLN A 389 21.98 -11.52 18.68
N ALA A 390 21.82 -10.41 17.98
CA ALA A 390 21.84 -9.07 18.57
C ALA A 390 20.70 -8.84 19.57
N LEU A 391 19.52 -9.44 19.35
CA LEU A 391 18.38 -9.34 20.29
C LEU A 391 18.74 -9.79 21.70
N GLY A 392 19.59 -10.81 21.86
CA GLY A 392 20.02 -11.31 23.18
C GLY A 392 20.73 -10.25 24.05
N SER A 393 21.21 -9.16 23.45
CA SER A 393 21.86 -8.06 24.17
C SER A 393 20.84 -7.04 24.74
N LEU A 394 19.60 -7.03 24.25
CA LEU A 394 18.59 -6.02 24.53
C LEU A 394 17.73 -6.36 25.77
N ARG A 395 18.36 -6.55 26.93
CA ARG A 395 17.67 -7.05 28.15
C ARG A 395 16.52 -6.17 28.66
N ASN A 396 16.50 -4.89 28.28
CA ASN A 396 15.46 -3.92 28.66
C ASN A 396 14.33 -3.81 27.64
N LEU A 397 14.37 -4.57 26.54
CA LEU A 397 13.38 -4.49 25.49
C LEU A 397 12.00 -4.92 26.02
N GLU A 398 11.02 -4.03 25.84
CA GLU A 398 9.63 -4.21 26.24
C GLU A 398 8.74 -4.50 25.02
N GLU A 399 9.04 -3.91 23.85
CA GLU A 399 8.25 -4.06 22.64
C GLU A 399 9.14 -4.39 21.44
N LEU A 400 8.84 -5.51 20.78
CA LEU A 400 9.52 -5.95 19.57
C LEU A 400 8.49 -6.18 18.46
N LEU A 401 8.63 -5.42 17.38
CA LEU A 401 7.95 -5.67 16.13
C LEU A 401 8.97 -6.15 15.10
N VAL A 402 8.93 -7.45 14.81
CA VAL A 402 9.91 -8.14 13.98
C VAL A 402 9.74 -7.69 12.51
N PRO A 403 10.85 -7.48 11.76
CA PRO A 403 10.77 -7.20 10.33
C PRO A 403 10.26 -8.40 9.54
N THR A 404 9.89 -8.20 8.28
CA THR A 404 9.47 -9.27 7.36
C THR A 404 10.59 -9.70 6.42
N GLY A 405 10.34 -10.65 5.52
CA GLY A 405 11.30 -11.11 4.51
C GLY A 405 11.76 -12.56 4.69
N ASP A 406 12.29 -13.14 3.61
CA ASP A 406 12.66 -14.56 3.53
C ASP A 406 13.76 -14.94 4.51
N GLY A 407 14.70 -14.02 4.78
CA GLY A 407 15.75 -14.21 5.78
C GLY A 407 15.16 -14.40 7.18
N ILE A 408 14.21 -13.55 7.58
CA ILE A 408 13.51 -13.65 8.88
C ILE A 408 12.73 -14.95 8.96
N TYR A 409 12.01 -15.30 7.90
CA TYR A 409 11.25 -16.55 7.84
C TYR A 409 12.15 -17.76 8.14
N GLN A 410 13.33 -17.84 7.51
CA GLN A 410 14.28 -18.94 7.71
C GLN A 410 14.84 -19.04 9.14
N VAL A 411 14.90 -17.92 9.88
CA VAL A 411 15.48 -17.85 11.22
C VAL A 411 14.45 -17.57 12.31
N ALA A 412 13.15 -17.59 12.01
CA ALA A 412 12.10 -17.20 12.93
C ALA A 412 12.17 -17.95 14.27
N LYS A 413 12.45 -19.26 14.21
CA LYS A 413 12.66 -20.10 15.40
C LYS A 413 13.83 -19.63 16.27
N LEU A 414 14.92 -19.17 15.66
CA LEU A 414 16.07 -18.61 16.38
C LEU A 414 15.68 -17.27 17.05
N ILE A 415 14.96 -16.40 16.35
CA ILE A 415 14.44 -15.14 16.91
C ILE A 415 13.55 -15.42 18.13
N VAL A 416 12.62 -16.37 18.02
CA VAL A 416 11.75 -16.78 19.13
C VAL A 416 12.59 -17.21 20.35
N ARG A 417 13.61 -18.05 20.14
CA ARG A 417 14.50 -18.51 21.22
C ARG A 417 15.23 -17.37 21.92
N GLN A 418 15.63 -16.34 21.17
CA GLN A 418 16.29 -15.16 21.72
C GLN A 418 15.28 -14.28 22.49
N CYS A 419 14.06 -14.14 21.97
CA CYS A 419 12.98 -13.41 22.65
C CYS A 419 12.59 -14.05 24.00
N LEU A 420 12.70 -15.38 24.15
CA LEU A 420 12.45 -16.07 25.43
C LEU A 420 13.40 -15.59 26.54
N GLN A 421 14.57 -15.07 26.19
CA GLN A 421 15.57 -14.58 27.14
C GLN A 421 15.35 -13.12 27.52
N LEU A 422 14.36 -12.43 26.94
CA LEU A 422 14.06 -11.02 27.19
C LEU A 422 13.09 -10.88 28.38
N PRO A 423 13.56 -10.48 29.58
CA PRO A 423 12.76 -10.55 30.81
C PRO A 423 11.68 -9.46 30.90
N CYS A 424 11.78 -8.43 30.07
CA CYS A 424 10.89 -7.27 30.06
C CYS A 424 9.90 -7.27 28.90
N LEU A 425 9.93 -8.27 28.02
CA LEU A 425 9.14 -8.28 26.79
C LEU A 425 7.64 -8.37 27.11
N ARG A 426 6.90 -7.37 26.65
CA ARG A 426 5.46 -7.15 26.84
C ARG A 426 4.69 -7.20 25.51
N VAL A 427 5.31 -6.80 24.42
CA VAL A 427 4.73 -6.84 23.07
C VAL A 427 5.66 -7.58 22.14
N LEU A 428 5.13 -8.60 21.46
CA LEU A 428 5.83 -9.35 20.44
C LEU A 428 4.95 -9.49 19.20
N VAL A 429 5.45 -9.03 18.07
CA VAL A 429 4.75 -9.09 16.78
C VAL A 429 5.59 -9.85 15.77
N PHE A 430 5.00 -10.88 15.18
CA PHE A 430 5.48 -11.55 13.98
C PHE A 430 4.41 -11.47 12.89
N ALA A 431 4.71 -10.76 11.81
CA ALA A 431 3.85 -10.73 10.61
C ALA A 431 4.54 -11.48 9.47
N GLU A 432 3.80 -12.31 8.74
CA GLU A 432 4.23 -12.98 7.49
C GLU A 432 5.53 -13.84 7.57
N THR A 433 5.98 -14.17 8.77
CA THR A 433 7.33 -14.73 9.03
C THR A 433 7.32 -16.05 9.78
N LEU A 434 6.15 -16.57 10.15
CA LEU A 434 6.01 -17.84 10.87
C LEU A 434 5.41 -18.94 10.00
N ASP A 435 5.79 -20.16 10.36
CA ASP A 435 5.30 -21.45 9.90
C ASP A 435 4.90 -22.33 11.11
N ASP A 436 4.48 -23.56 10.85
CA ASP A 436 4.00 -24.50 11.88
C ASP A 436 5.03 -24.77 12.98
N ASP A 437 6.30 -24.91 12.61
CA ASP A 437 7.39 -25.22 13.55
C ASP A 437 7.77 -24.02 14.42
N SER A 438 7.84 -22.83 13.82
CA SER A 438 8.22 -21.61 14.52
C SER A 438 7.12 -21.11 15.46
N VAL A 439 5.84 -21.19 15.06
CA VAL A 439 4.72 -20.85 15.96
C VAL A 439 4.63 -21.83 17.13
N LEU A 440 4.90 -23.13 16.90
CA LEU A 440 4.93 -24.12 17.97
C LEU A 440 6.09 -23.89 18.94
N GLU A 441 7.24 -23.38 18.48
CA GLU A 441 8.36 -23.00 19.35
C GLU A 441 7.95 -21.89 20.34
N ILE A 442 7.10 -20.94 19.94
CA ILE A 442 6.55 -19.90 20.83
C ILE A 442 5.76 -20.56 21.97
N ALA A 443 4.86 -21.48 21.65
CA ALA A 443 4.05 -22.19 22.65
C ALA A 443 4.91 -23.05 23.59
N LYS A 444 5.89 -23.78 23.05
CA LYS A 444 6.85 -24.56 23.86
C LYS A 444 7.72 -23.67 24.76
N GLY A 445 8.07 -22.47 24.29
CA GLY A 445 8.81 -21.51 25.08
C GLY A 445 8.00 -20.95 26.24
N ALA A 446 6.72 -20.65 26.01
CA ALA A 446 5.80 -20.18 27.05
C ALA A 446 5.59 -21.23 28.16
N THR A 447 5.36 -22.49 27.80
CA THR A 447 5.19 -23.59 28.79
C THR A 447 6.43 -23.80 29.66
N ARG A 448 7.62 -23.51 29.15
CA ARG A 448 8.89 -23.54 29.89
C ARG A 448 9.13 -22.31 30.79
N GLY A 449 8.16 -21.42 30.90
CA GLY A 449 8.26 -20.20 31.73
C GLY A 449 8.83 -18.99 31.00
N GLY A 450 8.91 -19.03 29.66
CA GLY A 450 9.21 -17.83 28.86
C GLY A 450 8.04 -16.85 28.84
N PHE A 451 8.28 -15.62 28.35
CA PHE A 451 7.22 -14.64 28.06
C PHE A 451 6.30 -14.26 29.23
N GLN A 452 6.78 -14.33 30.48
CA GLN A 452 5.93 -14.11 31.67
C GLN A 452 5.33 -12.71 31.78
N LYS A 453 5.95 -11.70 31.16
CA LYS A 453 5.42 -10.33 31.09
C LYS A 453 4.67 -10.01 29.78
N LEU A 454 4.55 -10.98 28.87
CA LEU A 454 3.96 -10.75 27.57
C LEU A 454 2.47 -10.41 27.73
N GLU A 455 2.09 -9.22 27.27
CA GLU A 455 0.73 -8.70 27.29
C GLU A 455 0.07 -8.78 25.92
N ASN A 456 0.86 -8.69 24.84
CA ASN A 456 0.38 -8.70 23.47
C ASN A 456 1.24 -9.63 22.61
N LEU A 457 0.60 -10.65 22.05
CA LEU A 457 1.16 -11.54 21.04
C LEU A 457 0.37 -11.36 19.74
N ASP A 458 1.01 -10.78 18.73
CA ASP A 458 0.43 -10.51 17.41
C ASP A 458 1.11 -11.42 16.39
N LEU A 459 0.36 -12.40 15.90
CA LEU A 459 0.76 -13.40 14.89
C LEU A 459 -0.03 -13.18 13.59
N THR A 460 -0.45 -11.94 13.33
CA THR A 460 -1.26 -11.61 12.15
C THR A 460 -0.51 -11.91 10.85
N LEU A 461 -1.26 -12.22 9.80
CA LEU A 461 -0.74 -12.39 8.43
C LEU A 461 0.24 -13.57 8.22
N ASN A 462 0.33 -14.52 9.15
CA ASN A 462 1.16 -15.72 8.97
C ASN A 462 0.40 -16.81 8.21
N HIS A 463 0.24 -16.64 6.89
CA HIS A 463 -0.56 -17.55 6.03
C HIS A 463 0.06 -18.94 5.85
N LYS A 464 1.38 -19.04 6.02
CA LYS A 464 2.13 -20.31 5.95
C LYS A 464 1.88 -21.23 7.15
N ILE A 465 1.30 -20.71 8.24
CA ILE A 465 0.83 -21.56 9.34
C ILE A 465 -0.43 -22.29 8.87
N THR A 466 -0.36 -23.61 8.88
CA THR A 466 -1.46 -24.50 8.51
C THR A 466 -2.49 -24.60 9.63
N GLU A 467 -3.64 -25.15 9.30
CA GLU A 467 -4.67 -25.50 10.28
C GLU A 467 -4.14 -26.43 11.38
N GLU A 468 -3.29 -27.38 11.00
CA GLU A 468 -2.60 -28.29 11.93
C GLU A 468 -1.57 -27.56 12.79
N GLY A 469 -0.80 -26.65 12.21
CA GLY A 469 0.13 -25.79 12.94
C GLY A 469 -0.56 -25.02 14.06
N TYR A 470 -1.69 -24.37 13.75
CA TYR A 470 -2.50 -23.67 14.75
C TYR A 470 -3.10 -24.63 15.79
N ARG A 471 -3.59 -25.81 15.40
CA ARG A 471 -4.08 -26.81 16.36
C ARG A 471 -3.00 -27.21 17.35
N ASN A 472 -1.80 -27.55 16.86
CA ASN A 472 -0.67 -27.95 17.69
C ASN A 472 -0.24 -26.79 18.61
N PHE A 473 -0.20 -25.56 18.08
CA PHE A 473 0.03 -24.36 18.87
C PHE A 473 -1.01 -24.21 20.00
N PHE A 474 -2.30 -24.32 19.71
CA PHE A 474 -3.36 -24.20 20.73
C PHE A 474 -3.35 -25.35 21.74
N GLN A 475 -2.89 -26.54 21.38
CA GLN A 475 -2.78 -27.64 22.35
C GLN A 475 -1.67 -27.38 23.36
N VAL A 476 -0.58 -26.73 22.94
CA VAL A 476 0.61 -26.52 23.77
C VAL A 476 0.60 -25.17 24.50
N LEU A 477 0.04 -24.11 23.91
CA LEU A 477 0.14 -22.76 24.47
C LEU A 477 -0.49 -22.67 25.86
N ASP A 478 0.33 -22.32 26.85
CA ASP A 478 -0.04 -22.18 28.26
C ASP A 478 0.98 -21.27 28.98
N ASN A 479 0.72 -20.98 30.25
CA ASN A 479 1.63 -20.27 31.16
C ASN A 479 2.01 -18.84 30.69
N LEU A 480 1.03 -18.13 30.12
CA LEU A 480 1.12 -16.70 29.80
C LEU A 480 0.16 -15.90 30.68
N PRO A 481 0.48 -15.70 31.97
CA PRO A 481 -0.45 -15.16 32.96
C PRO A 481 -0.86 -13.70 32.69
N ASN A 482 -0.06 -12.94 31.93
CA ASN A 482 -0.30 -11.52 31.65
C ASN A 482 -0.83 -11.26 30.23
N LEU A 483 -1.02 -12.29 29.40
CA LEU A 483 -1.41 -12.10 28.00
C LEU A 483 -2.84 -11.57 27.92
N LYS A 484 -2.98 -10.36 27.40
CA LYS A 484 -4.25 -9.64 27.25
C LYS A 484 -4.77 -9.68 25.82
N ASN A 485 -3.87 -9.67 24.84
CA ASN A 485 -4.18 -9.69 23.42
C ASN A 485 -3.46 -10.85 22.73
N LEU A 486 -4.22 -11.69 22.04
CA LEU A 486 -3.73 -12.66 21.09
C LEU A 486 -4.38 -12.35 19.73
N ASP A 487 -3.57 -12.09 18.71
CA ASP A 487 -4.08 -11.91 17.34
C ASP A 487 -3.48 -12.97 16.41
N ILE A 488 -4.36 -13.74 15.78
CA ILE A 488 -4.05 -14.82 14.83
C ILE A 488 -4.80 -14.59 13.51
N SER A 489 -5.13 -13.33 13.21
CA SER A 489 -5.90 -12.95 12.02
C SER A 489 -5.11 -13.17 10.74
N ARG A 490 -5.80 -13.59 9.68
CA ARG A 490 -5.25 -13.78 8.33
C ARG A 490 -5.80 -12.73 7.37
N HIS A 491 -5.16 -12.59 6.23
CA HIS A 491 -5.60 -11.72 5.13
C HIS A 491 -6.85 -12.33 4.51
N ILE A 492 -7.75 -11.50 3.98
CA ILE A 492 -9.09 -11.93 3.52
C ILE A 492 -9.05 -13.06 2.48
N PRO A 493 -8.21 -13.02 1.42
CA PRO A 493 -8.10 -14.09 0.44
C PRO A 493 -7.49 -15.38 1.02
N GLU A 494 -6.74 -15.27 2.11
CA GLU A 494 -5.99 -16.36 2.74
C GLU A 494 -6.78 -16.95 3.91
N CYS A 495 -8.07 -17.21 3.70
CA CYS A 495 -8.93 -17.81 4.70
C CYS A 495 -8.47 -19.22 5.09
N VAL A 496 -8.63 -19.60 6.35
CA VAL A 496 -8.39 -20.97 6.81
C VAL A 496 -9.71 -21.67 7.13
N GLN A 497 -9.96 -22.81 6.48
CA GLN A 497 -11.02 -23.73 6.88
C GLN A 497 -10.48 -24.59 8.02
N ILE A 498 -11.19 -24.61 9.14
CA ILE A 498 -10.74 -25.32 10.34
C ILE A 498 -11.63 -26.52 10.66
N GLN A 499 -11.04 -27.50 11.33
CA GLN A 499 -11.78 -28.65 11.82
C GLN A 499 -12.30 -28.38 13.24
N ALA A 500 -13.42 -29.01 13.61
CA ALA A 500 -13.99 -28.91 14.96
C ALA A 500 -12.99 -29.27 16.08
N ILE A 501 -12.02 -30.14 15.81
CA ILE A 501 -10.94 -30.48 16.76
C ILE A 501 -10.04 -29.28 17.08
N THR A 502 -9.82 -28.40 16.11
CA THR A 502 -8.98 -27.20 16.23
C THR A 502 -9.72 -26.10 16.96
N VAL A 503 -11.03 -25.98 16.76
CA VAL A 503 -11.89 -25.08 17.56
C VAL A 503 -11.93 -25.50 19.01
N LYS A 504 -12.05 -26.80 19.29
CA LYS A 504 -11.95 -27.33 20.65
C LYS A 504 -10.59 -27.02 21.28
N ALA A 505 -9.50 -27.20 20.52
CA ALA A 505 -8.15 -26.85 20.98
C ALA A 505 -8.02 -25.35 21.29
N LEU A 506 -8.54 -24.47 20.43
CA LEU A 506 -8.58 -23.03 20.65
C LEU A 506 -9.37 -22.68 21.92
N GLY A 507 -10.55 -23.27 22.11
CA GLY A 507 -11.37 -23.05 23.30
C GLY A 507 -10.68 -23.46 24.60
N GLN A 508 -9.99 -24.60 24.58
CA GLN A 508 -9.15 -25.03 25.70
C GLN A 508 -7.97 -24.08 25.92
N CYS A 509 -7.32 -23.61 24.86
CA CYS A 509 -6.24 -22.63 24.93
C CYS A 509 -6.70 -21.33 25.59
N VAL A 510 -7.81 -20.75 25.15
CA VAL A 510 -8.39 -19.54 25.74
C VAL A 510 -8.67 -19.73 27.22
N SER A 511 -9.19 -20.90 27.62
CA SER A 511 -9.47 -21.21 29.03
C SER A 511 -8.21 -21.25 29.91
N ARG A 512 -7.04 -21.56 29.34
CA ARG A 512 -5.74 -21.56 30.03
C ARG A 512 -5.08 -20.17 30.10
N LEU A 513 -5.64 -19.15 29.45
CA LEU A 513 -5.07 -17.80 29.38
C LEU A 513 -5.88 -16.81 30.25
N PRO A 514 -5.69 -16.77 31.58
CA PRO A 514 -6.64 -16.16 32.53
C PRO A 514 -6.81 -14.63 32.37
N SER A 515 -5.84 -13.95 31.77
CA SER A 515 -5.84 -12.49 31.56
C SER A 515 -6.30 -12.08 30.16
N LEU A 516 -6.67 -13.04 29.30
CA LEU A 516 -7.02 -12.74 27.91
C LEU A 516 -8.28 -11.88 27.85
N THR A 517 -8.17 -10.73 27.18
CA THR A 517 -9.28 -9.77 26.99
C THR A 517 -9.60 -9.53 25.52
N ARG A 518 -8.69 -9.88 24.61
CA ARG A 518 -8.89 -9.75 23.18
C ARG A 518 -8.31 -10.94 22.44
N LEU A 519 -9.14 -11.54 21.60
CA LEU A 519 -8.77 -12.56 20.63
C LEU A 519 -9.11 -12.04 19.22
N GLY A 520 -8.11 -11.78 18.39
CA GLY A 520 -8.27 -11.50 16.97
C GLY A 520 -8.08 -12.77 16.16
N MET A 521 -9.04 -13.10 15.30
CA MET A 521 -9.01 -14.30 14.46
C MET A 521 -9.79 -14.06 13.15
N LEU A 522 -9.54 -12.92 12.52
CA LEU A 522 -10.20 -12.57 11.26
C LEU A 522 -9.77 -13.52 10.14
N SER A 523 -10.67 -13.80 9.19
CA SER A 523 -10.46 -14.74 8.07
C SER A 523 -10.28 -16.20 8.52
N TRP A 524 -10.91 -16.56 9.64
CA TRP A 524 -11.14 -17.96 10.05
C TRP A 524 -12.56 -18.35 9.65
N LEU A 525 -12.71 -19.43 8.88
CA LEU A 525 -14.02 -19.91 8.44
C LEU A 525 -14.64 -20.76 9.55
N LEU A 526 -15.56 -20.16 10.30
CA LEU A 526 -16.26 -20.75 11.45
C LEU A 526 -17.74 -20.97 11.10
N ASP A 527 -18.25 -22.16 11.34
CA ASP A 527 -19.69 -22.45 11.24
C ASP A 527 -20.45 -22.07 12.53
N GLU A 528 -21.75 -22.36 12.60
CA GLU A 528 -22.57 -21.99 13.75
C GLU A 528 -22.18 -22.77 15.02
N GLU A 529 -21.86 -24.05 14.87
CA GLU A 529 -21.39 -24.94 15.93
C GLU A 529 -20.05 -24.48 16.51
N ASP A 530 -19.11 -24.09 15.66
CA ASP A 530 -17.80 -23.57 16.05
C ASP A 530 -17.95 -22.30 16.90
N ILE A 531 -18.83 -21.39 16.48
CA ILE A 531 -19.12 -20.16 17.21
C ILE A 531 -19.79 -20.41 18.54
N LYS A 532 -20.67 -21.40 18.61
CA LYS A 532 -21.26 -21.83 19.88
C LYS A 532 -20.17 -22.28 20.86
N VAL A 533 -19.21 -23.09 20.41
CA VAL A 533 -18.08 -23.54 21.25
C VAL A 533 -17.27 -22.35 21.77
N ILE A 534 -16.96 -21.37 20.92
CA ILE A 534 -16.20 -20.18 21.32
C ILE A 534 -16.98 -19.31 22.32
N ASN A 535 -18.29 -19.14 22.12
CA ASN A 535 -19.14 -18.38 23.03
C ASN A 535 -19.27 -19.06 24.40
N ASP A 536 -19.48 -20.38 24.44
CA ASP A 536 -19.54 -21.16 25.68
C ASP A 536 -18.23 -21.05 26.49
N VAL A 537 -17.09 -20.99 25.81
CA VAL A 537 -15.77 -20.76 26.44
C VAL A 537 -15.67 -19.34 26.97
N LYS A 538 -16.08 -18.35 26.17
CA LYS A 538 -16.06 -16.94 26.57
C LYS A 538 -16.90 -16.66 27.81
N GLU A 539 -18.08 -17.26 27.93
CA GLU A 539 -18.96 -17.09 29.09
C GLU A 539 -18.34 -17.63 30.39
N ARG A 540 -17.63 -18.76 30.30
CA ARG A 540 -16.94 -19.39 31.44
C ARG A 540 -15.56 -18.77 31.75
N HIS A 541 -15.05 -17.91 30.87
CA HIS A 541 -13.72 -17.32 31.02
C HIS A 541 -13.65 -16.32 32.20
N PRO A 542 -12.54 -16.25 32.96
CA PRO A 542 -12.39 -15.28 34.07
C PRO A 542 -12.61 -13.81 33.65
N GLN A 543 -12.31 -13.49 32.39
CA GLN A 543 -12.54 -12.17 31.79
C GLN A 543 -13.83 -12.09 30.95
N SER A 544 -14.84 -12.92 31.19
CA SER A 544 -16.05 -13.02 30.33
C SER A 544 -16.69 -11.66 29.97
N LYS A 545 -16.74 -10.72 30.91
CA LYS A 545 -17.27 -9.35 30.71
C LYS A 545 -16.42 -8.46 29.81
N ARG A 546 -15.13 -8.77 29.66
CA ARG A 546 -14.14 -7.95 28.93
C ARG A 546 -13.55 -8.65 27.71
N LEU A 547 -13.68 -9.97 27.62
CA LEU A 547 -13.15 -10.77 26.53
C LEU A 547 -13.92 -10.51 25.24
N THR A 548 -13.25 -9.86 24.28
CA THR A 548 -13.77 -9.60 22.94
C THR A 548 -13.12 -10.55 21.94
N VAL A 549 -13.94 -11.28 21.18
CA VAL A 549 -13.48 -12.13 20.07
C VAL A 549 -13.83 -11.44 18.76
N HIS A 550 -12.81 -11.09 17.97
CA HIS A 550 -12.93 -10.47 16.67
C HIS A 550 -12.62 -11.52 15.59
N TRP A 551 -13.65 -12.19 15.11
CA TRP A 551 -13.52 -13.29 14.15
C TRP A 551 -14.20 -12.97 12.81
N ARG A 552 -15.28 -12.19 12.84
CA ARG A 552 -15.86 -11.58 11.65
C ARG A 552 -15.18 -10.27 11.35
N TRP A 553 -14.83 -10.07 10.08
CA TRP A 553 -14.70 -8.73 9.57
C TRP A 553 -16.04 -8.03 9.79
N VAL A 554 -16.01 -6.85 10.40
CA VAL A 554 -17.17 -5.95 10.37
C VAL A 554 -17.18 -5.33 8.98
N VAL A 555 -17.60 -6.15 8.01
CA VAL A 555 -17.94 -5.74 6.66
C VAL A 555 -19.41 -5.30 6.68
N PRO A 556 -19.76 -4.20 6.00
CA PRO A 556 -21.13 -3.68 5.98
C PRO A 556 -22.14 -4.58 5.25
N PHE A 557 -21.74 -5.77 4.79
CA PHE A 557 -22.60 -6.78 4.16
C PHE A 557 -22.06 -8.19 4.42
N SER A 558 -22.94 -9.19 4.42
CA SER A 558 -22.58 -10.62 4.51
C SER A 558 -21.68 -11.01 3.33
N PRO A 559 -20.61 -11.81 3.55
CA PRO A 559 -19.79 -12.29 2.44
C PRO A 559 -20.65 -13.15 1.49
N VAL A 560 -20.60 -12.83 0.19
CA VAL A 560 -21.13 -13.71 -0.85
C VAL A 560 -20.14 -14.88 -0.97
N ILE A 561 -20.44 -15.98 -0.29
CA ILE A 561 -19.72 -17.24 -0.49
C ILE A 561 -20.23 -17.79 -1.81
N GLN A 562 -19.44 -17.65 -2.89
CA GLN A 562 -19.66 -18.45 -4.10
C GLN A 562 -19.39 -19.90 -3.72
N LYS A 563 -20.42 -20.75 -3.86
CA LYS A 563 -20.34 -22.20 -3.66
C LYS A 563 -19.53 -22.86 -4.77
#